data_AF-A0A6M0SWB4-F1
#
_entry.id   AF-A0A6M0SWB4-F1
#
_cell.length_a   1.000
_cell.length_b   1.000
_cell.length_c   1.000
_cell.angle_alpha   90.00
_cell.angle_beta   90.00
_cell.angle_gamma   90.00
#
_symmetry.space_group_name_H-M   'P 1'
#
loop_
_entity.id
_entity.type
_entity.pdbx_description
1 polymer ?
#
loop_
_entity_poly.entity_id
_entity_poly.type
_entity_poly.pdbx_seq_one_letter_code
_entity_poly.pdbx_strand_id
1 'polypeptide(L)'
;FMHMKEDHMKNGQLKPAYNIQIGVEGEYIVGIDISNERSDQLTFIPFLERLEKNLNEKYNSITADAGYESEENYVYLETNKQ
;
A
#
# COMPACT_ATOMS: atom_id res chain seq x y z
N PHE A 1 -14.90 2.66 -3.68
CA PHE A 1 -15.22 3.78 -4.59
C PHE A 1 -14.29 4.94 -4.28
N MET A 2 -13.70 5.60 -5.29
CA MET A 2 -12.73 6.69 -5.14
C MET A 2 -13.16 7.93 -5.92
N HIS A 3 -12.66 9.09 -5.50
CA HIS A 3 -12.79 10.33 -6.24
C HIS A 3 -11.70 10.37 -7.32
N MET A 4 -12.08 10.08 -8.56
CA MET A 4 -11.14 10.08 -9.68
C MET A 4 -10.80 11.52 -10.09
N LYS A 5 -9.56 11.76 -10.52
CA LYS A 5 -9.16 13.07 -11.07
C LYS A 5 -10.01 13.46 -12.30
N GLU A 6 -10.45 12.46 -13.06
CA GLU A 6 -11.42 12.63 -14.13
C GLU A 6 -12.85 12.72 -13.59
N ASP A 7 -13.26 13.96 -13.33
CA ASP A 7 -14.65 14.32 -13.07
C ASP A 7 -15.24 15.12 -14.25
N HIS A 8 -15.53 14.41 -15.36
CA HIS A 8 -16.17 15.03 -16.53
C HIS A 8 -17.52 15.68 -16.19
N MET A 9 -18.24 15.15 -15.21
CA MET A 9 -19.58 15.64 -14.83
C MET A 9 -19.52 16.73 -13.75
N LYS A 10 -18.34 17.00 -13.16
CA LYS A 10 -18.12 17.91 -12.03
C LYS A 10 -19.09 17.68 -10.86
N ASN A 11 -19.53 16.44 -10.68
CA ASN A 11 -20.54 16.08 -9.66
C ASN A 11 -19.93 15.39 -8.45
N GLY A 12 -18.59 15.23 -8.39
CA GLY A 12 -17.89 14.58 -7.29
C GLY A 12 -18.26 13.10 -7.14
N GLN A 13 -18.78 12.46 -8.20
CA GLN A 13 -19.22 11.07 -8.13
C GLN A 13 -18.03 10.14 -7.87
N LEU A 14 -18.15 9.33 -6.81
CA LEU A 14 -17.18 8.28 -6.56
C LEU A 14 -17.36 7.15 -7.58
N LYS A 15 -16.26 6.70 -8.19
CA LYS A 15 -16.24 5.60 -9.17
C LYS A 15 -15.60 4.36 -8.55
N PRO A 16 -15.99 3.15 -8.98
CA PRO A 16 -15.22 1.96 -8.62
C PRO A 16 -13.82 2.10 -9.21
N ALA A 17 -12.81 1.92 -8.36
CA ALA A 17 -11.41 2.02 -8.71
C ALA A 17 -10.61 1.19 -7.69
N TYR A 18 -9.36 0.90 -8.03
CA TYR A 18 -8.44 0.13 -7.20
C TYR A 18 -7.07 0.79 -7.22
N ASN A 19 -6.40 0.80 -6.06
CA ASN A 19 -4.99 1.12 -5.94
C ASN A 19 -4.20 -0.19 -6.04
N ILE A 20 -3.10 -0.14 -6.79
CA ILE A 20 -2.19 -1.29 -6.96
C ILE A 20 -0.93 -0.97 -6.18
N GLN A 21 -0.57 -1.87 -5.26
CA GLN A 21 0.67 -1.83 -4.50
C GLN A 21 1.67 -2.79 -5.12
N ILE A 22 2.91 -2.35 -5.28
CA ILE A 22 4.00 -3.13 -5.90
C ILE A 22 5.21 -3.08 -4.99
N GLY A 23 5.70 -4.26 -4.61
CA GLY A 23 6.94 -4.44 -3.84
C GLY A 23 8.06 -4.82 -4.77
N VAL A 24 9.19 -4.12 -4.67
CA VAL A 24 10.37 -4.34 -5.52
C VAL A 24 11.60 -4.57 -4.65
N GLU A 25 12.37 -5.61 -4.97
CA GLU A 25 13.66 -5.92 -4.36
C GLU A 25 14.68 -6.20 -5.47
N GLY A 26 15.84 -5.52 -5.44
CA GLY A 26 16.93 -5.84 -6.36
C GLY A 26 16.54 -5.82 -7.84
N GLU A 27 15.68 -4.87 -8.24
CA GLU A 27 15.11 -4.75 -9.60
C GLU A 27 14.06 -5.80 -9.99
N TYR A 28 13.64 -6.67 -9.06
CA TYR A 28 12.59 -7.66 -9.26
C TYR A 28 11.31 -7.30 -8.51
N ILE A 29 10.15 -7.55 -9.13
CA ILE A 29 8.85 -7.45 -8.45
C ILE A 29 8.67 -8.70 -7.58
N VAL A 30 8.57 -8.49 -6.27
CA VAL A 30 8.46 -9.56 -5.26
C VAL A 30 7.04 -9.72 -4.70
N GLY A 31 6.17 -8.74 -4.95
CA GLY A 31 4.74 -8.87 -4.64
C GLY A 31 3.89 -7.77 -5.23
N ILE A 32 2.60 -8.08 -5.35
CA ILE A 32 1.56 -7.20 -5.87
C ILE A 32 0.33 -7.36 -4.98
N ASP A 33 -0.32 -6.25 -4.65
CA ASP A 33 -1.63 -6.26 -3.98
C ASP A 33 -2.57 -5.26 -4.64
N ILE A 34 -3.85 -5.62 -4.70
CA ILE A 34 -4.88 -4.81 -5.34
C ILE A 34 -5.92 -4.49 -4.29
N SER A 35 -6.02 -3.22 -3.94
CA SER A 35 -6.89 -2.74 -2.89
C SER A 35 -7.94 -1.78 -3.43
N ASN A 36 -9.16 -1.87 -2.91
CA ASN A 36 -10.20 -0.86 -3.15
C ASN A 36 -10.14 0.29 -2.13
N GLU A 37 -9.11 0.30 -1.27
CA GLU A 37 -8.85 1.39 -0.34
C GLU A 37 -8.51 2.67 -1.07
N ARG A 38 -8.95 3.79 -0.49
CA ARG A 38 -8.78 5.12 -1.10
C ARG A 38 -7.42 5.75 -0.80
N SER A 39 -6.78 5.30 0.27
CA SER A 39 -5.52 5.83 0.79
C SER A 39 -4.50 4.71 0.86
N ASP A 40 -3.27 4.98 0.44
CA ASP A 40 -2.18 4.01 0.41
C ASP A 40 -1.73 3.64 1.84
N GLN A 41 -1.83 4.57 2.79
CA GLN A 41 -1.63 4.36 4.22
C GLN A 41 -2.28 3.08 4.75
N LEU A 42 -3.55 2.84 4.41
CA LEU A 42 -4.32 1.71 4.92
C LEU A 42 -3.94 0.37 4.26
N THR A 43 -3.20 0.43 3.16
CA THR A 43 -2.76 -0.77 2.42
C THR A 43 -1.38 -1.26 2.84
N PHE A 44 -0.62 -0.44 3.58
CA PHE A 44 0.78 -0.73 3.91
C PHE A 44 0.96 -2.00 4.73
N ILE A 45 0.38 -2.06 5.93
CA ILE A 45 0.49 -3.21 6.83
C ILE A 45 -0.06 -4.49 6.17
N PRO A 46 -1.29 -4.49 5.59
CA PRO A 46 -1.79 -5.67 4.88
C PRO A 46 -0.87 -6.15 3.76
N PHE A 47 -0.20 -5.23 3.06
CA PHE A 47 0.73 -5.57 1.99
C PHE A 47 1.99 -6.26 2.52
N LEU A 48 2.58 -5.74 3.60
CA LEU A 48 3.76 -6.34 4.25
C LEU A 48 3.45 -7.72 4.81
N GLU A 49 2.31 -7.90 5.48
CA GLU A 49 1.89 -9.20 6.00
C GLU A 49 1.69 -10.24 4.88
N ARG A 50 1.15 -9.81 3.73
CA ARG A 50 1.03 -10.66 2.54
C ARG A 50 2.39 -11.04 1.96
N LEU A 51 3.32 -10.09 1.88
CA LEU A 51 4.68 -10.35 1.42
C LEU A 51 5.39 -11.36 2.34
N GLU A 52 5.36 -11.12 3.65
CA GLU A 52 5.98 -12.01 4.64
C GLU A 52 5.38 -13.42 4.57
N LYS A 53 4.05 -13.53 4.45
CA LYS A 53 3.37 -14.82 4.31
C LYS A 53 3.75 -15.56 3.03
N ASN A 54 3.92 -14.86 1.91
CA ASN A 54 4.17 -15.47 0.61
C ASN A 54 5.63 -15.85 0.39
N LEU A 55 6.55 -15.04 0.93
CA LEU A 55 8.00 -15.24 0.81
C LEU A 55 8.58 -16.02 1.98
N ASN A 56 7.82 -16.14 3.07
CA ASN A 56 8.26 -16.70 4.35
C ASN A 56 9.53 -16.03 4.88
N GLU A 57 9.69 -14.75 4.56
CA GLU A 57 10.83 -13.90 4.88
C GLU A 57 10.34 -12.49 5.17
N LYS A 58 11.04 -11.80 6.07
CA LYS A 58 10.70 -10.45 6.52
C LYS A 58 11.76 -9.46 6.07
N TYR A 59 11.34 -8.37 5.45
CA TYR A 59 12.25 -7.31 5.00
C TYR A 59 12.69 -6.45 6.18
N ASN A 60 14.01 -6.32 6.37
CA ASN A 60 14.59 -5.54 7.49
C ASN A 60 14.62 -4.03 7.26
N SER A 61 14.47 -3.60 6.01
CA SER A 61 14.45 -2.18 5.66
C SER A 61 13.44 -1.98 4.56
N ILE A 62 12.48 -1.11 4.81
CA ILE A 62 11.39 -0.80 3.88
C ILE A 62 11.48 0.68 3.53
N THR A 63 11.45 0.98 2.24
CA THR A 63 11.32 2.34 1.73
C THR A 63 10.02 2.43 0.97
N ALA A 64 9.17 3.38 1.36
CA ALA A 64 7.89 3.64 0.75
C ALA A 64 7.74 5.14 0.48
N ASP A 65 6.77 5.53 -0.36
CA ASP A 65 6.48 6.94 -0.56
C ASP A 65 5.80 7.58 0.66
N ALA A 66 5.65 8.90 0.65
CA ALA A 66 5.01 9.63 1.74
C ALA A 66 3.50 9.35 1.88
N GLY A 67 2.85 8.71 0.91
CA GLY A 67 1.44 8.34 0.97
C GLY A 67 1.15 7.20 1.94
N TYR A 68 2.17 6.44 2.36
CA TYR A 68 2.06 5.41 3.40
C TYR A 68 2.36 5.94 4.80
N GLU A 69 2.66 7.22 4.96
CA GLU A 69 2.98 7.80 6.26
C GLU A 69 1.77 7.75 7.21
N SER A 70 1.95 7.11 8.37
CA SER A 70 1.10 7.31 9.55
C SER A 70 1.73 6.79 10.83
N GLU A 71 1.24 7.29 11.96
CA GLU A 71 1.65 6.83 13.29
C GLU A 71 1.49 5.31 13.42
N GLU A 72 0.37 4.74 12.98
CA GLU A 72 0.12 3.30 13.04
C GLU A 72 1.13 2.50 12.22
N ASN A 73 1.50 3.00 11.03
CA ASN A 73 2.49 2.34 10.18
C ASN A 73 3.90 2.42 10.80
N TYR A 74 4.26 3.55 11.41
CA TYR A 74 5.54 3.68 12.11
C TYR A 74 5.62 2.78 13.34
N VAL A 75 4.57 2.76 14.18
CA VAL A 75 4.50 1.89 15.36
C VAL A 75 4.55 0.42 14.95
N TYR A 76 3.89 0.05 13.85
CA TYR A 76 3.98 -1.29 13.30
C TYR A 76 5.42 -1.65 12.93
N LEU A 77 6.12 -0.82 12.15
CA LEU A 77 7.51 -1.07 11.75
C LEU A 77 8.44 -1.17 12.97
N GLU A 78 8.31 -0.26 13.93
CA GLU A 78 9.12 -0.26 15.16
C GLU A 78 8.90 -1.53 16.00
N THR A 79 7.63 -1.91 16.21
CA THR A 79 7.27 -3.14 16.93
C THR A 79 7.83 -4.38 16.23
N ASN A 80 7.88 -4.33 14.91
CA ASN A 80 8.33 -5.42 14.04
C ASN A 80 9.83 -5.41 13.74
N LYS A 81 10.57 -4.39 14.20
CA LYS A 81 12.00 -4.16 13.95
C LYS A 81 12.34 -4.03 12.45
N GLN A 82 11.58 -3.24 11.71
CA GLN A 82 11.73 -2.97 10.27
C GLN A 82 11.96 -1.49 9.96
#